data_AF-A0A1H7DUE6-F1
#
_entry.id   AF-A0A1H7DUE6-F1
#
_cell.length_a   1.000
_cell.length_b   1.000
_cell.length_c   1.000
_cell.angle_alpha   90.00
_cell.angle_beta   90.00
_cell.angle_gamma   90.00
#
_symmetry.space_group_name_H-M   'P 1'
#
loop_
_entity.id
_entity.type
_entity.pdbx_description
1 polymer ?
#
loop_
_entity_poly.entity_id
_entity_poly.type
_entity_poly.pdbx_seq_one_letter_code
_entity_poly.pdbx_strand_id
1 'polypeptide(L)'
;MGAAIGLRNGFDAVSLRRLALATRSANQGRRLLALAEIYDGGSRSDAARIGGVTLQILRDRVVRFNAQGPDGLLNGKASGKPPLVE
;
A
#
# COMPACT_ATOMS: atom_id res chain seq x y z
N MET A 1 -10.46 -8.10 -18.40
CA MET A 1 -9.00 -7.87 -18.26
C MET A 1 -8.80 -6.62 -17.42
N GLY A 2 -8.56 -6.79 -16.11
CA GLY A 2 -8.46 -5.67 -15.19
C GLY A 2 -7.11 -4.99 -15.34
N ALA A 3 -7.09 -3.74 -15.82
CA ALA A 3 -5.88 -2.97 -16.01
C ALA A 3 -4.98 -3.07 -14.76
N ALA A 4 -3.73 -3.46 -14.99
CA ALA A 4 -2.65 -3.26 -14.03
C ALA A 4 -2.61 -1.75 -13.76
N ILE A 5 -2.99 -1.36 -12.55
CA ILE A 5 -2.89 0.03 -12.11
C ILE A 5 -1.42 0.39 -12.33
N GLY A 6 -1.11 1.33 -13.23
CA GLY A 6 0.26 1.71 -13.56
C GLY A 6 1.00 2.08 -12.28
N LEU A 7 1.87 1.18 -11.83
CA LEU A 7 2.62 1.31 -10.59
C LEU A 7 3.72 2.33 -10.80
N ARG A 8 3.87 3.27 -9.85
CA ARG A 8 4.93 4.28 -9.87
C ARG A 8 6.29 3.59 -9.93
N ASN A 9 7.07 3.89 -10.97
CA ASN A 9 8.35 3.24 -11.33
C ASN A 9 9.52 3.60 -10.38
N GLY A 10 9.34 3.43 -9.07
CA GLY A 10 10.34 3.76 -8.06
C GLY A 10 10.32 2.86 -6.81
N PHE A 11 9.42 1.88 -6.75
CA PHE A 11 9.36 0.91 -5.67
C PHE A 11 9.31 -0.51 -6.23
N ASP A 12 10.00 -1.42 -5.54
CA ASP A 12 10.06 -2.85 -5.84
C ASP A 12 9.57 -3.67 -4.64
N ALA A 13 9.05 -4.87 -4.90
CA ALA A 13 8.56 -5.78 -3.88
C ALA A 13 9.63 -6.09 -2.81
N VAL A 14 10.90 -6.21 -3.18
CA VAL A 14 12.03 -6.46 -2.28
C VAL A 14 12.25 -5.27 -1.34
N SER A 15 12.21 -4.05 -1.85
CA SER A 15 12.35 -2.84 -1.02
C SER A 15 11.20 -2.72 -0.01
N LEU A 16 9.97 -3.06 -0.42
CA LEU A 16 8.82 -3.09 0.48
C LEU A 16 8.93 -4.17 1.56
N ARG A 17 9.41 -5.38 1.21
CA ARG A 17 9.70 -6.44 2.19
C ARG A 17 10.78 -6.01 3.19
N ARG A 18 11.84 -5.33 2.75
CA ARG A 18 12.88 -4.77 3.65
C ARG A 18 12.32 -3.71 4.59
N LEU A 19 11.48 -2.80 4.10
CA LEU A 19 10.80 -1.81 4.95
C LEU A 19 9.85 -2.48 5.96
N ALA A 20 9.18 -3.56 5.56
CA ALA A 20 8.31 -4.35 6.44
C ALA A 20 9.08 -5.03 7.58
N LEU A 21 10.33 -5.42 7.33
CA LEU A 21 11.23 -5.98 8.34
C LEU A 21 11.84 -4.90 9.24
N ALA A 22 12.09 -3.70 8.69
CA ALA A 22 12.66 -2.58 9.43
C ALA A 22 11.63 -1.86 10.33
N THR A 23 10.32 -2.01 10.07
CA THR A 23 9.29 -1.39 10.90
C THR A 23 9.09 -2.15 12.20
N ARG A 24 8.94 -1.39 13.30
CA ARG A 24 8.63 -1.89 14.63
C ARG A 24 7.14 -2.21 14.82
N SER A 25 6.29 -1.81 13.87
CA SER A 25 4.84 -2.02 13.95
C SER A 25 4.39 -3.19 13.08
N ALA A 26 3.88 -4.26 13.72
CA ALA A 26 3.38 -5.44 13.02
C ALA A 26 2.27 -5.10 12.00
N ASN A 27 1.43 -4.10 12.31
CA ASN A 27 0.39 -3.63 11.39
C ASN A 27 0.97 -2.91 10.17
N GLN A 28 2.05 -2.13 10.34
CA GLN A 28 2.75 -1.52 9.21
C GLN A 28 3.48 -2.57 8.38
N GLY A 29 4.11 -3.57 9.02
CA GLY A 29 4.77 -4.67 8.33
C GLY A 29 3.82 -5.42 7.41
N ARG A 30 2.64 -5.83 7.91
CA ARG A 30 1.61 -6.49 7.09
C ARG A 30 1.11 -5.61 5.94
N ARG A 31 0.99 -4.29 6.15
CA ARG A 31 0.63 -3.32 5.11
C ARG A 31 1.64 -3.29 3.97
N LEU A 32 2.93 -3.27 4.31
CA LEU A 32 4.02 -3.23 3.35
C LEU A 32 4.17 -4.56 2.60
N LEU A 33 3.98 -5.69 3.29
CA LEU A 33 3.97 -7.01 2.65
C LEU A 33 2.80 -7.19 1.67
N ALA A 34 1.61 -6.70 2.03
CA ALA A 34 0.46 -6.69 1.12
C ALA A 34 0.74 -5.90 -0.16
N LEU A 35 1.45 -4.78 -0.05
CA LEU A 35 1.85 -4.00 -1.23
C LEU A 35 2.96 -4.71 -2.01
N ALA A 36 3.93 -5.32 -1.33
CA ALA A 36 4.97 -6.11 -1.99
C ALA A 36 4.37 -7.19 -2.88
N GLU A 37 3.34 -7.90 -2.41
CA GLU A 37 2.61 -8.90 -3.21
C GLU A 37 2.01 -8.30 -4.49
N ILE A 38 1.43 -7.09 -4.42
CA ILE A 38 0.93 -6.39 -5.62
C ILE A 38 2.06 -6.01 -6.58
N TYR A 39 3.22 -5.58 -6.04
CA TYR A 39 4.39 -5.23 -6.84
C TYR A 39 5.07 -6.46 -7.46
N ASP A 40 4.99 -7.63 -6.81
CA ASP A 40 5.48 -8.93 -7.29
C ASP A 40 4.61 -9.49 -8.45
N GLY A 41 3.46 -8.87 -8.72
CA GLY A 41 2.49 -9.34 -9.71
C GLY A 41 1.43 -10.27 -9.14
N GLY A 42 1.40 -10.44 -7.82
CA GLY A 42 0.42 -11.23 -7.09
C GLY A 42 -1.01 -10.69 -7.18
N SER A 43 -1.98 -11.55 -6.86
CA SER A 43 -3.39 -11.18 -6.91
C SER A 43 -3.76 -10.22 -5.78
N ARG A 44 -4.70 -9.31 -6.06
CA ARG A 44 -5.24 -8.39 -5.04
C ARG A 44 -5.85 -9.13 -3.84
N SER A 45 -6.37 -10.33 -4.07
CA SER A 45 -6.95 -11.17 -3.01
C SER A 45 -5.91 -11.70 -2.04
N ASP A 46 -4.75 -12.16 -2.54
CA ASP A 46 -3.64 -12.62 -1.71
C ASP A 46 -3.02 -11.47 -0.92
N ALA A 47 -2.79 -10.34 -1.60
CA ALA A 47 -2.33 -9.12 -0.94
C ALA A 47 -3.29 -8.67 0.18
N ALA A 48 -4.60 -8.76 -0.03
CA ALA A 48 -5.61 -8.41 0.97
C ALA A 48 -5.55 -9.36 2.19
N ARG A 49 -5.36 -10.67 1.94
CA ARG A 49 -5.17 -11.68 2.98
C ARG A 49 -3.90 -11.41 3.80
N ILE A 50 -2.78 -11.11 3.16
CA ILE A 50 -1.51 -10.76 3.82
C ILE A 50 -1.66 -9.50 4.69
N GLY A 51 -2.36 -8.50 4.15
CA GLY A 51 -2.63 -7.24 4.84
C GLY A 51 -3.68 -7.32 5.94
N GLY A 52 -4.39 -8.45 6.07
CA GLY A 52 -5.51 -8.64 6.99
C GLY A 52 -6.66 -7.66 6.74
N VAL A 53 -6.89 -7.27 5.49
CA VAL A 53 -7.89 -6.25 5.12
C VAL A 53 -8.72 -6.67 3.92
N THR A 54 -9.80 -5.94 3.66
CA THR A 54 -10.61 -6.14 2.45
C THR A 54 -9.90 -5.59 1.21
N LEU A 55 -10.30 -6.09 0.03
CA LEU A 55 -9.83 -5.60 -1.28
C LEU A 55 -10.01 -4.08 -1.45
N GLN A 56 -11.09 -3.52 -0.91
CA GLN A 56 -11.38 -2.09 -0.98
C GLN A 56 -10.36 -1.27 -0.17
N ILE A 57 -10.02 -1.72 1.03
CA ILE A 57 -8.99 -1.07 1.86
C ILE A 57 -7.60 -1.22 1.23
N LEU A 58 -7.31 -2.38 0.63
CA LEU A 58 -6.07 -2.57 -0.12
C LEU A 58 -5.96 -1.59 -1.29
N ARG A 59 -7.05 -1.40 -2.05
CA ARG A 59 -7.09 -0.44 -3.17
C ARG A 59 -6.84 0.99 -2.69
N ASP A 60 -7.52 1.45 -1.63
CA ASP A 60 -7.29 2.77 -1.04
C ASP A 60 -5.82 2.94 -0.63
N ARG A 61 -5.22 1.93 -0.01
CA ARG A 61 -3.81 1.94 0.38
C ARG A 61 -2.87 2.04 -0.83
N VAL A 62 -3.12 1.30 -1.90
CA VAL A 62 -2.34 1.39 -3.15
C VAL A 62 -2.45 2.78 -3.76
N VAL A 63 -3.65 3.38 -3.77
CA VAL A 63 -3.87 4.73 -4.28
C VAL A 63 -3.11 5.76 -3.45
N ARG A 64 -3.24 5.71 -2.11
CA ARG A 64 -2.50 6.59 -1.19
C ARG A 64 -0.99 6.43 -1.31
N PHE A 65 -0.51 5.19 -1.40
CA PHE A 65 0.91 4.90 -1.58
C PHE A 65 1.45 5.45 -2.91
N ASN A 66 0.68 5.35 -4.00
CA ASN A 66 1.09 5.95 -5.28
C ASN A 66 1.13 7.48 -5.21
N ALA A 67 0.23 8.11 -4.45
CA ALA A 67 0.17 9.56 -4.30
C ALA A 67 1.24 10.13 -3.35
N GLN A 68 1.52 9.45 -2.23
CA GLN A 68 2.30 9.98 -1.11
C GLN A 68 3.60 9.18 -0.83
N GLY A 69 3.81 8.06 -1.52
CA GLY A 69 4.94 7.15 -1.25
C GLY A 69 4.81 6.39 0.08
N PRO A 70 5.92 5.80 0.57
CA PRO A 70 5.95 5.05 1.82
C PRO A 70 5.63 5.91 3.04
N ASP A 71 5.88 7.22 2.99
CA ASP A 71 5.50 8.16 4.06
C ASP A 71 3.97 8.21 4.27
N GLY A 72 3.20 8.07 3.19
CA GLY A 72 1.73 7.96 3.24
C GLY A 72 1.20 6.70 3.93
N LEU A 73 2.07 5.71 4.21
CA LEU A 73 1.77 4.55 5.07
C LEU A 73 2.34 4.71 6.49
N LEU A 74 3.41 5.51 6.64
CA LEU A 74 4.17 5.68 7.88
C LEU A 74 3.48 6.64 8.84
N ASN A 75 2.81 7.69 8.34
CA ASN A 75 2.19 8.68 9.22
C ASN A 75 0.67 8.44 9.41
N GLY A 76 0.32 8.12 10.65
CA GLY A 76 -1.05 8.01 11.15
C GLY A 76 -1.72 9.37 11.25
N LYS A 77 -2.07 9.96 10.12
CA LYS A 77 -3.21 10.87 10.00
C LYS A 77 -3.63 10.75 8.56
N ALA A 78 -4.86 10.26 8.31
CA ALA A 78 -5.49 10.55 7.04
C ALA A 78 -5.31 12.06 6.84
N SER A 79 -4.54 12.50 5.84
CA SER A 79 -4.57 13.90 5.42
C SER A 79 -6.06 14.19 5.28
N GLY A 80 -6.56 15.06 6.18
CA GLY A 80 -7.95 15.46 6.16
C GLY A 80 -8.27 15.83 4.73
N LYS A 81 -9.44 15.38 4.27
CA LYS A 81 -10.03 15.78 2.99
C LYS A 81 -9.62 17.23 2.69
N PRO A 82 -9.06 17.57 1.50
CA PRO A 82 -9.05 18.98 1.13
C PRO A 82 -10.51 19.47 1.25
N PRO A 83 -10.78 20.58 1.97
CA PRO A 83 -12.12 21.13 1.97
C PRO A 83 -12.45 21.42 0.51
N LEU A 84 -13.59 20.88 0.06
CA LEU A 84 -14.24 21.33 -1.16
C LEU A 84 -14.50 22.82 -0.93
N VAL A 85 -13.75 23.67 -1.64
CA VAL A 85 -14.08 25.08 -1.74
C VAL A 85 -15.28 25.16 -2.69
N GLU A 86 -16.43 25.52 -2.16
CA GLU A 86 -17.54 26.15 -2.89
C GLU A 86 -18.05 27.32 -2.06
#